data_AF-A0A498AI78-F1
#
_entry.id   AF-A0A498AI78-F1
#
_cell.length_a   1.000
_cell.length_b   1.000
_cell.length_c   1.000
_cell.angle_alpha   90.00
_cell.angle_beta   90.00
_cell.angle_gamma   90.00
#
_symmetry.space_group_name_H-M   'P 1'
#
loop_
_entity.id
_entity.type
_entity.pdbx_description
1 polymer ?
#
loop_
_entity_poly.entity_id
_entity_poly.type
_entity_poly.pdbx_seq_one_letter_code
_entity_poly.pdbx_strand_id
1 'polypeptide(L)'
;MNSLSDPADEPGTDRSPGLSVGDPELGKTRRLTRECATCIFKPGNPMHLEPGRLKQMVTEARGGAGYIICHSTLPYAGSPVPPAVCRGFADRYRTWQLEVMERLWGFVDVEPPDPDSARTPE
;
A
#
# COMPACT_ATOMS: atom_id res chain seq x y z
N MET A 1 -10.91 -43.37 -22.66
CA MET A 1 -12.07 -43.37 -21.74
C MET A 1 -11.62 -44.04 -20.45
N ASN A 2 -11.59 -43.46 -19.25
CA ASN A 2 -12.14 -42.22 -18.68
C ASN A 2 -11.15 -41.74 -17.59
N SER A 3 -10.70 -40.49 -17.65
CA SER A 3 -11.04 -39.41 -16.69
C SER A 3 -11.44 -39.91 -15.31
N LEU A 4 -10.53 -39.80 -14.35
CA LEU A 4 -10.85 -39.64 -12.94
C LEU A 4 -10.28 -38.29 -12.51
N SER A 5 -11.21 -37.48 -12.00
CA SER A 5 -11.16 -36.06 -11.73
C SER A 5 -9.99 -35.60 -10.85
N ASP A 6 -9.37 -34.49 -11.25
CA ASP A 6 -8.54 -33.65 -10.38
C ASP A 6 -9.36 -33.20 -9.15
N PRO A 7 -8.82 -33.31 -7.93
CA PRO A 7 -9.42 -32.64 -6.79
C PRO A 7 -9.32 -31.13 -7.02
N ALA A 8 -10.44 -30.46 -6.82
CA ALA A 8 -10.58 -29.01 -6.91
C ALA A 8 -9.43 -28.31 -6.19
N ASP A 9 -8.83 -27.36 -6.90
CA ASP A 9 -7.93 -26.32 -6.39
C ASP A 9 -8.55 -25.75 -5.10
N GLU A 10 -8.05 -26.18 -3.94
CA GLU A 10 -8.26 -25.50 -2.67
C GLU A 10 -7.91 -24.02 -2.93
N PRO A 11 -8.75 -23.04 -2.55
CA PRO A 11 -8.41 -21.64 -2.78
C PRO A 11 -7.12 -21.34 -2.02
N GLY A 12 -6.01 -21.39 -2.76
CA GLY A 12 -4.69 -21.14 -2.25
C GLY A 12 -4.77 -19.82 -1.53
N THR A 13 -4.57 -19.84 -0.22
CA THR A 13 -4.42 -18.62 0.57
C THR A 13 -3.37 -17.82 -0.18
N ASP A 14 -3.76 -16.70 -0.78
CA ASP A 14 -2.84 -15.80 -1.45
C ASP A 14 -1.89 -15.29 -0.37
N ARG A 15 -0.80 -16.04 -0.16
CA ARG A 15 0.28 -15.79 0.78
C ARG A 15 1.20 -14.70 0.25
N SER A 16 0.68 -13.81 -0.60
CA SER A 16 1.31 -12.53 -0.85
C SER A 16 1.55 -11.89 0.52
N PRO A 17 2.82 -11.68 0.92
CA PRO A 17 3.16 -11.16 2.25
C PRO A 17 2.31 -9.93 2.48
N GLY A 18 1.74 -9.76 3.68
CA GLY A 18 0.61 -8.87 3.98
C GLY A 18 0.75 -7.43 3.47
N LEU A 19 0.61 -7.23 2.16
CA LEU A 19 0.77 -6.00 1.40
C LEU A 19 -0.59 -5.51 0.89
N SER A 20 -1.65 -6.28 1.15
CA SER A 20 -3.01 -5.87 0.85
C SER A 20 -3.34 -4.56 1.56
N VAL A 21 -3.82 -3.60 0.80
CA VAL A 21 -4.36 -2.33 1.32
C VAL A 21 -5.86 -2.43 1.61
N GLY A 22 -6.50 -3.58 1.37
CA GLY A 22 -7.91 -3.79 1.66
C GLY A 22 -8.17 -3.95 3.16
N ASP A 23 -9.19 -3.28 3.66
CA ASP A 23 -9.78 -3.48 4.98
C ASP A 23 -10.90 -4.54 4.87
N PRO A 24 -10.67 -5.78 5.34
CA PRO A 24 -11.65 -6.84 5.21
C PRO A 24 -12.85 -6.67 6.14
N GLU A 25 -12.71 -5.93 7.24
CA GLU A 25 -13.80 -5.71 8.20
C GLU A 25 -14.78 -4.66 7.68
N LEU A 26 -14.25 -3.59 7.08
CA LEU A 26 -15.06 -2.49 6.54
C LEU A 26 -15.43 -2.68 5.07
N GLY A 27 -14.79 -3.61 4.36
CA GLY A 27 -14.94 -3.76 2.91
C GLY A 27 -14.44 -2.54 2.13
N LYS A 28 -13.41 -1.86 2.64
CA LYS A 28 -12.87 -0.60 2.11
C LYS A 28 -11.41 -0.72 1.72
N THR A 29 -10.87 0.30 1.06
CA THR A 29 -9.41 0.44 0.87
C THR A 29 -8.82 1.35 1.93
N ARG A 30 -7.76 0.92 2.63
CA ARG A 30 -7.02 1.77 3.57
C ARG A 30 -6.20 2.80 2.81
N ARG A 31 -6.28 4.05 3.23
CA ARG A 31 -5.45 5.16 2.76
C ARG A 31 -4.94 5.95 3.96
N LEU A 32 -3.70 6.41 3.95
CA LEU A 32 -3.25 7.30 5.03
C LEU A 32 -4.02 8.62 4.99
N THR A 33 -4.42 9.14 6.16
CA THR A 33 -5.13 10.42 6.25
C THR A 33 -4.24 11.63 5.93
N ARG A 34 -2.92 11.48 6.09
CA ARG A 34 -1.90 12.51 5.81
C ARG A 34 -0.60 11.87 5.34
N GLU A 35 0.32 12.68 4.81
CA GLU A 35 1.68 12.22 4.52
C GLU A 35 2.40 11.78 5.80
N CYS A 36 3.02 10.59 5.79
CA CYS A 36 3.79 10.07 6.93
C CYS A 36 5.06 10.91 7.21
N ALA A 37 5.71 10.67 8.36
CA ALA A 37 6.86 11.45 8.81
C ALA A 37 7.96 11.57 7.74
N THR A 38 8.34 10.44 7.14
CA THR A 38 9.37 10.32 6.10
C THR A 38 8.75 10.16 4.69
N CYS A 39 7.60 10.79 4.40
CA CYS A 39 6.96 10.60 3.09
C CYS A 39 7.90 10.90 1.91
N ILE A 40 7.88 10.02 0.90
CA ILE A 40 8.67 10.14 -0.34
C ILE A 40 8.36 11.41 -1.16
N PHE A 41 7.24 12.08 -0.88
CA PHE A 41 6.83 13.33 -1.54
C PHE A 41 7.11 14.58 -0.70
N LYS A 42 7.60 14.43 0.54
CA LYS A 42 7.99 15.58 1.36
C LYS A 42 9.24 16.25 0.80
N PRO A 43 9.33 17.60 0.88
CA PRO A 43 10.56 18.31 0.59
C PRO A 43 11.74 17.77 1.43
N GLY A 44 12.95 17.84 0.87
CA GLY A 44 14.18 17.45 1.57
C GLY A 44 14.51 15.95 1.54
N ASN A 45 13.72 15.11 0.86
CA ASN A 45 13.99 13.67 0.70
C ASN A 45 14.26 12.93 2.03
N PRO A 46 13.30 12.94 2.98
CA PRO A 46 13.51 12.36 4.31
C PRO A 46 13.68 10.82 4.31
N MET A 47 13.37 10.14 3.21
CA MET A 47 13.65 8.70 3.01
C MET A 47 15.02 8.44 2.37
N HIS A 48 15.80 9.48 2.10
CA HIS A 48 17.12 9.38 1.48
C HIS A 48 17.09 8.55 0.19
N LEU A 49 16.05 8.74 -0.62
CA LEU A 49 15.94 8.07 -1.92
C LEU A 49 17.08 8.49 -2.84
N GLU A 50 17.64 7.53 -3.56
CA GLU A 50 18.62 7.80 -4.61
C GLU A 50 18.06 8.78 -5.66
N PRO A 51 18.91 9.61 -6.28
CA PRO A 51 18.48 10.52 -7.34
C PRO A 51 17.68 9.80 -8.43
N GLY A 52 16.50 10.32 -8.75
CA GLY A 52 15.60 9.75 -9.77
C GLY A 52 14.73 8.59 -9.29
N ARG A 53 14.97 7.99 -8.12
CA ARG A 53 14.20 6.85 -7.61
C ARG A 53 12.72 7.16 -7.43
N LEU A 54 12.38 8.35 -6.90
CA LEU A 54 10.99 8.79 -6.79
C LEU A 54 10.29 8.85 -8.16
N LYS A 55 10.96 9.43 -9.16
CA LYS A 55 10.44 9.53 -10.52
C LYS A 55 10.18 8.15 -11.11
N GLN A 56 11.11 7.21 -10.90
CA GLN A 56 10.96 5.82 -11.33
C GLN A 56 9.71 5.18 -10.70
N MET A 57 9.60 5.22 -9.36
CA MET A 57 8.45 4.64 -8.64
C MET A 57 7.11 5.21 -9.09
N VAL A 58 7.03 6.52 -9.30
CA VAL A 58 5.83 7.17 -9.84
C VAL A 58 5.52 6.70 -11.26
N THR A 59 6.56 6.58 -12.11
CA THR A 59 6.41 6.13 -13.50
C THR A 59 5.90 4.69 -13.55
N GLU A 60 6.46 3.79 -12.74
CA GLU A 60 6.05 2.41 -12.64
C GLU A 60 4.61 2.29 -12.11
N ALA A 61 4.29 2.96 -11.00
CA ALA A 61 2.95 2.94 -10.42
C ALA A 61 1.89 3.45 -11.40
N ARG A 62 2.18 4.53 -12.14
CA ARG A 62 1.27 5.06 -13.16
C ARG A 62 1.20 4.19 -14.41
N GLY A 63 2.33 3.62 -14.86
CA GLY A 63 2.40 2.75 -16.02
C GLY A 63 1.62 1.44 -15.84
N GLY A 64 1.63 0.89 -14.63
CA GLY A 64 0.76 -0.23 -14.25
C GLY A 64 -0.67 0.18 -13.89
N ALA A 65 -0.99 1.48 -13.99
CA ALA A 65 -2.22 2.11 -13.51
C ALA A 65 -2.54 1.91 -12.01
N GLY A 66 -1.57 1.41 -11.23
CA GLY A 66 -1.72 1.05 -9.82
C GLY A 66 -1.63 2.23 -8.85
N TYR A 67 -1.07 1.94 -7.68
CA TYR A 67 -0.87 2.87 -6.57
C TYR A 67 0.44 2.55 -5.86
N ILE A 68 0.87 3.43 -4.95
CA ILE A 68 2.01 3.19 -4.07
C ILE A 68 1.49 2.88 -2.67
N ILE A 69 1.90 1.75 -2.10
CA ILE A 69 1.70 1.44 -0.67
C ILE A 69 2.63 2.32 0.14
N CYS A 70 2.16 2.90 1.25
CA CYS A 70 3.02 3.71 2.10
C CYS A 70 4.11 2.84 2.73
N HIS A 71 5.37 3.26 2.57
CA HIS A 71 6.53 2.52 3.10
C HIS A 71 6.49 2.35 4.61
N SER A 72 5.92 3.32 5.33
CA SER A 72 5.80 3.24 6.79
C SER A 72 4.77 2.21 7.25
N THR A 73 3.95 1.66 6.34
CA THR A 73 2.93 0.64 6.65
C THR A 73 3.26 -0.73 6.06
N LEU A 74 4.46 -0.89 5.47
CA LEU A 74 4.88 -2.19 4.94
C LEU A 74 5.17 -3.16 6.10
N PRO A 75 4.93 -4.47 5.94
CA PRO A 75 5.13 -5.44 7.02
C PRO A 75 6.52 -5.41 7.67
N TYR A 76 7.54 -5.12 6.87
CA TYR A 76 8.92 -5.03 7.33
C TYR A 76 9.29 -3.67 7.97
N ALA A 77 8.38 -2.71 8.01
CA ALA A 77 8.58 -1.44 8.71
C ALA A 77 8.32 -1.54 10.22
N GLY A 78 7.87 -2.69 10.73
CA GLY A 78 7.50 -2.87 12.15
C GLY A 78 6.26 -2.08 12.57
N SER A 79 5.46 -1.65 11.59
CA SER A 79 4.28 -0.82 11.84
C SER A 79 3.12 -1.64 12.41
N PRO A 80 2.44 -1.16 13.47
CA PRO A 80 1.18 -1.74 13.92
C PRO A 80 0.02 -1.40 12.96
N VAL A 81 0.22 -0.41 12.07
CA VAL A 81 -0.75 -0.02 11.04
C VAL A 81 -0.58 -0.94 9.83
N PRO A 82 -1.64 -1.67 9.40
CA PRO A 82 -1.62 -2.49 8.20
C PRO A 82 -1.31 -1.67 6.93
N PRO A 83 -0.91 -2.31 5.81
CA PRO A 83 -0.60 -1.60 4.58
C PRO A 83 -1.73 -0.68 4.16
N ALA A 84 -1.37 0.54 3.79
CA ALA A 84 -2.30 1.56 3.33
C ALA A 84 -1.75 2.27 2.09
N VAL A 85 -2.66 2.77 1.25
CA VAL A 85 -2.29 3.62 0.11
C VAL A 85 -1.58 4.88 0.62
N CYS A 86 -0.44 5.19 -0.02
CA CYS A 86 0.35 6.38 0.28
C CYS A 86 -0.45 7.66 -0.03
N ARG A 87 -0.69 8.47 1.00
CA ARG A 87 -1.43 9.72 0.87
C ARG A 87 -0.79 10.68 -0.14
N GLY A 88 0.53 10.86 -0.06
CA GLY A 88 1.24 11.75 -0.97
C GLY A 88 1.13 11.36 -2.45
N PHE A 89 1.01 10.06 -2.75
CA PHE A 89 0.76 9.58 -4.11
C PHE A 89 -0.69 9.85 -4.53
N ALA A 90 -1.65 9.47 -3.69
CA ALA A 90 -3.08 9.61 -3.97
C ALA A 90 -3.52 11.08 -4.17
N ASP A 91 -2.87 12.03 -3.48
CA ASP A 91 -3.15 13.46 -3.63
C ASP A 91 -2.59 14.05 -4.93
N ARG A 92 -1.53 13.46 -5.50
CA ARG A 92 -0.82 14.00 -6.69
C ARG A 92 -1.19 13.31 -7.99
N TYR A 93 -1.63 12.06 -7.93
CA TYR A 93 -1.86 11.25 -9.11
C TYR A 93 -3.23 10.58 -9.06
N ARG A 94 -3.90 10.63 -10.21
CA ARG A 94 -5.07 9.81 -10.50
C ARG A 94 -4.64 8.65 -11.39
N THR A 95 -5.01 7.45 -10.99
CA THR A 95 -4.77 6.22 -11.74
C THR A 95 -6.05 5.40 -11.76
N TRP A 96 -6.19 4.50 -12.74
CA TRP A 96 -7.39 3.69 -12.87
C TRP A 96 -7.67 2.88 -11.60
N GLN A 97 -6.65 2.27 -11.00
CA GLN A 97 -6.84 1.47 -9.79
C GLN A 97 -7.31 2.32 -8.60
N LEU A 98 -6.79 3.54 -8.42
CA LEU A 98 -7.28 4.46 -7.39
C LEU A 98 -8.74 4.86 -7.64
N GLU A 99 -9.10 5.10 -8.89
CA GLU A 99 -10.46 5.46 -9.29
C GLU A 99 -11.47 4.32 -9.10
N VAL A 100 -11.07 3.08 -9.36
CA VAL A 100 -11.86 1.89 -9.10
C VAL A 100 -11.98 1.66 -7.59
N MET A 101 -10.88 1.79 -6.85
CA MET A 101 -10.87 1.68 -5.38
C MET A 101 -11.86 2.64 -4.74
N GLU A 102 -11.80 3.90 -5.14
CA GLU A 102 -12.69 4.96 -4.64
C GLU A 102 -14.16 4.69 -4.97
N ARG A 103 -14.47 4.23 -6.19
CA ARG A 103 -15.87 4.08 -6.66
C ARG A 103 -16.54 2.80 -6.19
N LEU A 104 -15.82 1.69 -6.08
CA LEU A 104 -16.41 0.39 -5.74
C LEU A 104 -16.41 0.11 -4.24
N TRP A 105 -15.33 0.46 -3.54
CA TRP A 105 -15.17 0.17 -2.11
C TRP A 105 -15.08 1.43 -1.25
N GLY A 106 -14.58 2.53 -1.82
CA GLY A 106 -14.26 3.74 -1.08
C GLY A 106 -13.01 3.58 -0.20
N PHE A 107 -12.59 4.71 0.39
CA PHE A 107 -11.46 4.73 1.30
C PHE A 107 -11.90 4.74 2.77
N VAL A 108 -11.13 4.06 3.61
CA VAL A 108 -11.05 4.33 5.05
C VAL A 108 -9.72 5.02 5.31
N ASP A 109 -9.77 6.21 5.89
CA ASP A 109 -8.57 6.95 6.25
C ASP A 109 -8.01 6.40 7.57
N VAL A 110 -6.72 6.06 7.57
CA VAL A 110 -5.98 5.57 8.75
C VAL A 110 -4.82 6.51 9.07
N GLU A 111 -4.51 6.64 10.35
CA GLU A 111 -3.42 7.51 10.80
C GLU A 111 -2.06 6.93 10.41
N PRO A 112 -1.09 7.73 9.90
CA PRO A 112 0.26 7.23 9.71
C PRO A 112 0.86 6.77 11.04
N PRO A 113 1.64 5.67 11.04
CA PRO A 113 2.35 5.25 12.24
C PRO A 113 3.34 6.33 12.68
N ASP A 114 3.47 6.51 13.99
CA ASP A 114 4.46 7.40 14.57
C ASP A 114 5.87 6.82 14.35
N PRO A 115 6.83 7.66 13.91
CA PRO A 115 8.19 7.20 13.58
C PRO A 115 8.97 6.67 14.80
N ASP A 116 8.55 7.04 16.01
CA ASP A 116 9.19 6.60 17.25
C ASP A 116 8.57 5.30 17.80
N SER A 117 7.36 4.92 17.36
CA SER A 117 6.73 3.65 17.77
C SER A 117 7.41 2.41 17.19
N ALA A 118 8.20 2.57 16.12
CA ALA A 118 9.03 1.52 15.55
C ALA A 118 10.39 1.35 16.26
N ARG A 119 10.75 2.29 17.16
CA ARG A 119 11.93 2.18 18.05
C ARG A 119 11.47 1.68 19.42
N THR A 120 11.31 0.37 19.59
CA THR A 120 11.31 -0.18 20.95
C THR A 120 12.70 0.08 21.57
N PRO A 121 12.80 0.52 22.84
CA PRO A 121 14.07 0.70 23.54
C PRO A 121 14.79 -0.64 23.71
N GLU A 122 16.12 -0.57 23.74
CA GLU A 122 17.05 -1.65 24.08
C GLU A 122 16.75 -2.30 25.45
#